data_AF-A0A351CCB3-F1
#
_entry.id   AF-A0A351CCB3-F1
#
_cell.length_a   1.000
_cell.length_b   1.000
_cell.length_c   1.000
_cell.angle_alpha   90.00
_cell.angle_beta   90.00
_cell.angle_gamma   90.00
#
_symmetry.space_group_name_H-M   'P 1'
#
loop_
_entity.id
_entity.type
_entity.pdbx_description
1 polymer ?
#
loop_
_entity_poly.entity_id
_entity_poly.type
_entity_poly.pdbx_seq_one_letter_code
_entity_poly.pdbx_strand_id
1 'polypeptide(L)'
;MEKRVEERTAELIKTNKELRKEISSRKKAENALKQKGMELEAKTIGLEEANTALKVLLKQREDDKVELEEKVLLNVRELVFPYLGKLKMKKLGEKQRAYIGIIESNLNDIVSPFVHGLSSKLIKLSPTELQVTNLIKQGNTTKEIAEIMNLASSTIDFHRNNIRKKIGIKNKRINLKTYLSSHS
;
A
#
# COMPACT_ATOMS: atom_id res chain seq x y z
N MET A 1 44.29 -1.66 80.05
CA MET A 1 44.54 -1.30 78.64
C MET A 1 44.15 -2.45 77.71
N GLU A 2 44.52 -3.69 78.06
CA GLU A 2 44.25 -4.92 77.30
C GLU A 2 42.76 -5.23 77.08
N LYS A 3 41.90 -5.11 78.10
CA LYS A 3 40.46 -5.38 77.97
C LYS A 3 39.75 -4.53 76.89
N ARG A 4 40.15 -3.26 76.73
CA ARG A 4 39.65 -2.37 75.66
C ARG A 4 40.19 -2.74 74.27
N VAL A 5 41.36 -3.38 74.20
CA VAL A 5 41.95 -3.87 72.96
C VAL A 5 41.23 -5.14 72.51
N GLU A 6 40.93 -6.06 73.43
CA GLU A 6 40.15 -7.28 73.17
C GLU A 6 38.71 -6.97 72.73
N GLU A 7 38.04 -6.02 73.38
CA GLU A 7 36.69 -5.59 72.99
C GLU A 7 36.69 -5.00 71.56
N ARG A 8 37.68 -4.16 71.23
CA ARG A 8 37.82 -3.59 69.88
C ARG A 8 38.16 -4.64 68.82
N THR A 9 39.02 -5.62 69.11
CA THR A 9 39.34 -6.68 68.16
C THR A 9 38.15 -7.61 67.93
N ALA A 10 37.36 -7.92 68.96
CA ALA A 10 36.14 -8.69 68.82
C ALA A 10 35.09 -7.96 67.95
N GLU A 11 34.91 -6.65 68.16
CA GLU A 11 34.03 -5.81 67.35
C GLU A 11 34.50 -5.75 65.88
N LEU A 12 35.80 -5.52 65.65
CA LEU A 12 36.41 -5.52 64.30
C LEU A 12 36.22 -6.86 63.58
N ILE A 13 36.33 -7.99 64.27
CA ILE A 13 36.11 -9.32 63.70
C ILE A 13 34.64 -9.50 63.32
N LYS A 14 33.71 -9.06 64.18
CA LYS A 14 32.27 -9.11 63.91
C LYS A 14 31.91 -8.27 62.68
N THR A 15 32.36 -7.02 62.63
CA THR A 15 32.12 -6.12 61.50
C THR A 15 32.76 -6.66 60.21
N ASN A 16 33.97 -7.22 60.25
CA ASN A 16 34.57 -7.86 59.08
C ASN A 16 33.76 -9.05 58.57
N LYS A 17 33.20 -9.85 59.48
CA LYS A 17 32.34 -11.00 59.12
C LYS A 17 31.04 -10.54 58.46
N GLU A 18 30.44 -9.45 58.94
CA GLU A 18 29.25 -8.83 58.36
C GLU A 18 29.55 -8.22 56.99
N LEU A 19 30.64 -7.44 56.86
CA LEU A 19 31.09 -6.87 55.59
C LEU A 19 31.38 -7.95 54.53
N ARG A 20 32.01 -9.07 54.91
CA ARG A 20 32.24 -10.19 53.99
C ARG A 20 30.93 -10.82 53.49
N LYS A 21 29.93 -10.94 54.36
CA LYS A 21 28.60 -11.43 53.96
C LYS A 21 27.92 -10.46 53.00
N GLU A 22 28.00 -9.16 53.26
CA GLU A 22 27.41 -8.14 52.41
C GLU A 22 28.11 -8.02 51.05
N ILE A 23 29.45 -8.12 51.01
CA ILE A 23 30.20 -8.17 49.75
C ILE A 23 29.77 -9.41 48.94
N SER A 24 29.59 -10.56 49.60
CA SER A 24 29.14 -11.78 48.93
C SER A 24 27.72 -11.64 48.36
N SER A 25 26.79 -11.04 49.12
CA SER A 25 25.42 -10.82 48.64
C SER A 25 25.38 -9.81 47.48
N ARG A 26 26.10 -8.69 47.59
CA ARG A 26 26.23 -7.69 46.52
C ARG A 26 26.80 -8.29 45.24
N LYS A 27 27.87 -9.09 45.34
CA LYS A 27 28.48 -9.75 44.18
C LYS A 27 27.54 -10.74 43.49
N LYS A 28 26.72 -11.47 44.27
CA LYS A 28 25.67 -12.33 43.70
C LYS A 28 24.59 -11.52 42.97
N ALA A 29 24.14 -10.41 43.57
CA ALA A 29 23.16 -9.52 42.96
C ALA A 29 23.68 -8.88 41.67
N GLU A 30 24.93 -8.43 41.67
CA GLU A 30 25.60 -7.85 40.49
C GLU A 30 25.70 -8.86 39.34
N ASN A 31 26.12 -10.10 39.63
CA ASN A 31 26.18 -11.16 38.62
C ASN A 31 24.79 -11.49 38.06
N ALA A 32 23.77 -11.56 38.92
CA ALA A 32 22.39 -11.82 38.49
C ALA A 32 21.85 -10.68 37.61
N LEU A 33 22.14 -9.43 37.98
CA LEU A 33 21.76 -8.26 37.19
C LEU A 33 22.44 -8.25 35.83
N LYS A 34 23.74 -8.59 35.78
CA LYS A 34 24.49 -8.70 34.52
C LYS A 34 23.89 -9.78 33.62
N GLN A 35 23.58 -10.95 34.16
CA GLN A 35 22.95 -12.04 33.40
C GLN A 35 21.57 -11.61 32.86
N LYS A 36 20.75 -10.94 33.68
CA LYS A 36 19.47 -10.39 33.24
C LYS A 36 19.63 -9.31 32.17
N GLY A 37 20.65 -8.47 32.25
CA GLY A 37 20.99 -7.49 31.22
C GLY A 37 21.26 -8.17 29.87
N MET A 38 22.08 -9.21 29.85
CA MET A 38 22.39 -9.98 28.64
C MET A 38 21.14 -10.67 28.06
N GLU A 39 20.28 -11.22 28.92
CA GLU A 39 19.02 -11.86 28.49
C GLU A 39 18.05 -10.84 27.87
N LEU A 40 17.94 -9.65 28.47
CA LEU A 40 17.10 -8.57 27.95
C LEU A 40 17.62 -8.03 26.62
N GLU A 41 18.94 -7.90 26.46
CA GLU A 41 19.56 -7.46 25.22
C GLU A 41 19.29 -8.47 24.09
N ALA A 42 19.52 -9.76 24.33
CA ALA A 42 19.19 -10.82 23.36
C ALA A 42 17.70 -10.82 22.99
N LYS A 43 16.80 -10.62 23.97
CA LYS A 43 15.37 -10.55 23.73
C LYS A 43 14.97 -9.30 22.92
N THR A 44 15.65 -8.18 23.15
CA THR A 44 15.42 -6.92 22.41
C THR A 44 15.80 -7.09 20.95
N ILE A 45 16.97 -7.67 20.67
CA ILE A 45 17.41 -7.98 19.30
C ILE A 45 16.38 -8.90 18.61
N GLY A 46 15.95 -9.98 19.27
CA GLY A 46 14.97 -10.89 18.69
C GLY A 46 13.60 -10.22 18.41
N LEU A 47 13.18 -9.27 19.24
CA LEU A 47 11.97 -8.48 18.99
C LEU A 47 12.12 -7.52 17.81
N GLU A 48 13.29 -6.90 17.65
CA GLU A 48 13.58 -6.02 16.50
C GLU A 48 13.60 -6.79 15.18
N GLU A 49 14.20 -7.98 15.17
CA GLU A 49 14.18 -8.89 14.02
C GLU A 49 12.76 -9.32 13.67
N ALA A 50 11.97 -9.76 14.66
CA ALA A 50 10.58 -10.14 14.46
C ALA A 50 9.73 -8.98 13.92
N ASN A 51 9.90 -7.77 14.46
CA ASN A 51 9.22 -6.58 13.98
C ASN A 51 9.59 -6.25 12.53
N THR A 52 10.85 -6.43 12.15
CA THR A 52 11.31 -6.22 10.78
C THR A 52 10.70 -7.25 9.83
N ALA A 53 10.71 -8.53 10.20
CA ALA A 53 10.07 -9.59 9.42
C ALA A 53 8.57 -9.33 9.24
N LEU A 54 7.86 -8.94 10.30
CA LEU A 54 6.44 -8.58 10.24
C LEU A 54 6.19 -7.41 9.29
N LYS A 55 7.01 -6.35 9.33
CA LYS A 55 6.88 -5.21 8.40
C LYS A 55 7.05 -5.65 6.94
N VAL A 56 8.01 -6.53 6.67
CA VAL A 56 8.24 -7.07 5.32
C VAL A 56 7.04 -7.90 4.87
N LEU A 57 6.53 -8.80 5.72
CA LEU A 57 5.35 -9.61 5.40
C LEU A 57 4.09 -8.77 5.18
N LEU A 58 3.89 -7.70 5.98
CA LEU A 58 2.77 -6.78 5.79
C LEU A 58 2.87 -6.06 4.45
N LYS A 59 4.06 -5.62 4.05
CA LYS A 59 4.28 -4.99 2.75
C LYS A 59 4.01 -5.97 1.61
N GLN A 60 4.57 -7.18 1.69
CA GLN A 60 4.34 -8.22 0.69
C GLN A 60 2.85 -8.52 0.53
N ARG A 61 2.11 -8.62 1.64
CA ARG A 61 0.66 -8.85 1.60
C ARG A 61 -0.10 -7.74 0.88
N GLU A 62 0.31 -6.47 1.07
CA GLU A 62 -0.32 -5.36 0.36
C GLU A 62 0.01 -5.39 -1.14
N ASP A 63 1.26 -5.71 -1.49
CA ASP A 63 1.68 -5.85 -2.88
C ASP A 63 0.93 -7.00 -3.58
N ASP A 64 0.82 -8.18 -2.94
CA ASP A 64 0.07 -9.34 -3.45
C ASP A 64 -1.42 -9.02 -3.63
N LYS A 65 -1.99 -8.23 -2.71
CA LYS A 65 -3.38 -7.79 -2.81
C LYS A 65 -3.58 -6.90 -4.03
N VAL A 66 -2.71 -5.91 -4.23
CA VAL A 66 -2.78 -5.03 -5.41
C VAL A 66 -2.65 -5.84 -6.71
N GLU A 67 -1.73 -6.79 -6.78
CA GLU A 67 -1.57 -7.66 -7.96
C GLU A 67 -2.84 -8.46 -8.26
N LEU A 68 -3.46 -9.04 -7.23
CA LEU A 68 -4.71 -9.79 -7.38
C LEU A 68 -5.86 -8.89 -7.86
N GLU A 69 -6.01 -7.70 -7.28
CA GLU A 69 -7.02 -6.72 -7.68
C GLU A 69 -6.87 -6.30 -9.15
N GLU A 70 -5.64 -6.00 -9.58
CA GLU A 70 -5.33 -5.66 -10.98
C GLU A 70 -5.66 -6.81 -11.93
N LYS A 71 -5.25 -8.04 -11.58
CA LYS A 71 -5.51 -9.24 -12.38
C LYS A 71 -7.00 -9.50 -12.56
N VAL A 72 -7.79 -9.37 -11.49
CA VAL A 72 -9.26 -9.53 -11.56
C VAL A 72 -9.88 -8.48 -12.48
N LEU A 73 -9.47 -7.20 -12.33
CA LEU A 73 -10.01 -6.13 -13.15
C LEU A 73 -9.67 -6.31 -14.65
N LEU A 74 -8.43 -6.69 -14.96
CA LEU A 74 -8.01 -7.00 -16.33
C LEU A 74 -8.82 -8.16 -16.91
N ASN A 75 -8.95 -9.26 -16.18
CA ASN A 75 -9.73 -10.42 -16.64
C ASN A 75 -11.18 -10.04 -16.95
N VAL A 76 -11.84 -9.25 -16.12
CA VAL A 76 -13.22 -8.82 -16.40
C VAL A 76 -13.29 -7.89 -17.61
N ARG A 77 -12.38 -6.90 -17.71
CA ARG A 77 -12.37 -5.93 -18.81
C ARG A 77 -11.99 -6.53 -20.16
N GLU A 78 -11.08 -7.50 -20.18
CA GLU A 78 -10.53 -8.08 -21.41
C GLU A 78 -11.23 -9.37 -21.82
N LEU A 79 -11.74 -10.16 -20.87
CA LEU A 79 -12.32 -11.48 -21.16
C LEU A 79 -13.84 -11.52 -21.00
N VAL A 80 -14.47 -10.56 -20.30
CA VAL A 80 -15.93 -10.57 -20.08
C VAL A 80 -16.62 -9.43 -20.83
N PHE A 81 -16.21 -8.19 -20.60
CA PHE A 81 -16.84 -7.01 -21.20
C PHE A 81 -16.88 -7.00 -22.73
N PRO A 82 -15.88 -7.50 -23.49
CA PRO A 82 -15.97 -7.51 -24.95
C PRO A 82 -17.11 -8.38 -25.46
N TYR A 83 -17.43 -9.47 -24.77
CA TYR A 83 -18.54 -10.35 -25.14
C TYR A 83 -19.88 -9.76 -24.72
N LEU A 84 -19.99 -9.11 -23.56
CA LEU A 84 -21.17 -8.33 -23.20
C LEU A 84 -21.47 -7.23 -24.22
N GLY A 85 -20.43 -6.52 -24.68
CA GLY A 85 -20.52 -5.54 -25.76
C GLY A 85 -21.04 -6.17 -27.07
N LYS A 86 -20.45 -7.30 -27.50
CA LYS A 86 -20.91 -8.02 -28.70
C LYS A 86 -22.37 -8.48 -28.60
N LEU A 87 -22.82 -8.92 -27.43
CA LEU A 87 -24.20 -9.32 -27.20
C LEU A 87 -25.16 -8.13 -27.32
N LYS A 88 -24.80 -6.97 -26.75
CA LYS A 88 -25.59 -5.74 -26.84
C LYS A 88 -25.77 -5.21 -28.26
N MET A 89 -24.83 -5.51 -29.16
CA MET A 89 -24.90 -5.11 -30.58
C MET A 89 -25.90 -5.95 -31.39
N LYS A 90 -26.46 -7.03 -30.85
CA LYS A 90 -27.46 -7.86 -31.53
C LYS A 90 -28.87 -7.30 -31.34
N LYS A 91 -29.81 -7.70 -32.20
CA LYS A 91 -31.24 -7.50 -31.96
C LYS A 91 -31.66 -8.38 -30.78
N LEU A 92 -31.73 -7.76 -29.60
CA LEU A 92 -32.16 -8.38 -28.35
C LEU A 92 -33.60 -8.02 -28.05
N GLY A 93 -34.37 -8.98 -27.53
CA GLY A 93 -35.67 -8.71 -26.91
C GLY A 93 -35.52 -7.93 -25.60
N GLU A 94 -36.61 -7.31 -25.13
CA GLU A 94 -36.58 -6.43 -23.94
C GLU A 94 -36.07 -7.15 -22.68
N LYS A 95 -36.56 -8.37 -22.41
CA LYS A 95 -36.11 -9.17 -21.26
C LYS A 95 -34.61 -9.49 -21.30
N GLN A 96 -34.08 -9.83 -22.48
CA GLN A 96 -32.65 -10.13 -22.66
C GLN A 96 -31.79 -8.87 -22.43
N ARG A 97 -32.26 -7.72 -22.91
CA ARG A 97 -31.59 -6.43 -22.69
C ARG A 97 -31.56 -6.06 -21.21
N ALA A 98 -32.67 -6.28 -20.49
CA ALA A 98 -32.74 -6.06 -19.05
C ALA A 98 -31.74 -6.97 -18.29
N TYR A 99 -31.70 -8.27 -18.59
CA TYR A 99 -30.75 -9.19 -17.96
C TYR A 99 -29.29 -8.83 -18.24
N ILE A 100 -28.95 -8.47 -19.48
CA ILE A 100 -27.60 -8.01 -19.83
C ILE A 100 -27.23 -6.74 -19.06
N GLY A 101 -28.16 -5.80 -18.90
CA GLY A 101 -27.95 -4.61 -18.08
C GLY A 101 -27.69 -4.92 -16.60
N ILE A 102 -28.44 -5.85 -16.01
CA ILE A 102 -28.23 -6.29 -14.62
C ILE A 102 -26.87 -6.96 -14.47
N ILE A 103 -26.49 -7.86 -15.40
CA ILE A 103 -25.19 -8.55 -15.37
C ILE A 103 -24.04 -7.53 -15.45
N GLU A 104 -24.14 -6.57 -16.36
CA GLU A 104 -23.12 -5.53 -16.51
C GLU A 104 -23.04 -4.64 -15.26
N SER A 105 -24.17 -4.26 -14.66
CA SER A 105 -24.18 -3.50 -13.40
C SER A 105 -23.49 -4.27 -12.29
N ASN A 106 -23.89 -5.53 -12.07
CA ASN A 106 -23.30 -6.39 -11.04
C ASN A 106 -21.80 -6.59 -11.24
N LEU A 107 -21.35 -6.78 -12.50
CA LEU A 107 -19.92 -6.90 -12.79
C LEU A 107 -19.18 -5.59 -12.53
N ASN A 108 -19.75 -4.44 -12.87
CA ASN A 108 -19.18 -3.14 -12.53
C ASN A 108 -19.09 -2.94 -11.02
N ASP A 109 -20.11 -3.34 -10.26
CA ASP A 109 -20.11 -3.27 -8.80
C ASP A 109 -19.05 -4.20 -8.17
N ILE A 110 -18.87 -5.40 -8.72
CA ILE A 110 -17.84 -6.36 -8.30
C ILE A 110 -16.43 -5.80 -8.53
N VAL A 111 -16.20 -5.13 -9.67
CA VAL A 111 -14.87 -4.60 -9.99
C VAL A 111 -14.62 -3.18 -9.50
N SER A 112 -15.67 -2.46 -9.10
CA SER A 112 -15.61 -1.07 -8.60
C SER A 112 -14.56 -0.86 -7.48
N PRO A 113 -14.47 -1.73 -6.45
CA PRO A 113 -13.46 -1.60 -5.40
C PRO A 113 -12.01 -1.65 -5.92
N PHE A 114 -11.78 -2.40 -7.00
CA PHE A 114 -10.46 -2.63 -7.60
C PHE A 114 -10.05 -1.53 -8.57
N VAL A 115 -10.98 -0.66 -8.97
CA VAL A 115 -10.67 0.47 -9.87
C VAL A 115 -9.62 1.37 -9.23
N HIS A 116 -9.60 1.50 -7.90
CA HIS A 116 -8.67 2.36 -7.15
C HIS A 116 -7.18 1.97 -7.31
N GLY A 117 -6.83 0.70 -7.49
CA GLY A 117 -5.43 0.24 -7.68
C GLY A 117 -4.78 0.79 -8.95
N LEU A 118 -5.46 0.63 -10.10
CA LEU A 118 -5.10 1.24 -11.39
C LEU A 118 -5.24 2.77 -11.37
N SER A 119 -6.09 3.27 -10.48
CA SER A 119 -6.34 4.69 -10.27
C SER A 119 -5.16 5.39 -9.59
N SER A 120 -4.17 4.75 -8.95
CA SER A 120 -3.03 5.52 -8.40
C SER A 120 -2.28 6.36 -9.45
N LYS A 121 -2.26 5.93 -10.73
CA LYS A 121 -1.78 6.73 -11.88
C LYS A 121 -2.86 7.57 -12.57
N LEU A 122 -4.13 7.13 -12.57
CA LEU A 122 -5.26 7.83 -13.22
C LEU A 122 -6.08 8.79 -12.32
N ILE A 123 -6.01 8.71 -10.98
CA ILE A 123 -6.70 9.55 -9.94
C ILE A 123 -6.34 11.01 -10.08
N LYS A 124 -5.20 11.33 -10.69
CA LYS A 124 -4.87 12.74 -10.95
C LYS A 124 -5.86 13.37 -11.93
N LEU A 125 -6.58 12.58 -12.74
CA LEU A 125 -7.55 13.07 -13.71
C LEU A 125 -8.92 13.29 -13.06
N SER A 126 -9.51 14.46 -13.32
CA SER A 126 -10.89 14.78 -13.00
C SER A 126 -11.87 13.91 -13.81
N PRO A 127 -13.15 13.78 -13.41
CA PRO A 127 -14.14 12.99 -14.14
C PRO A 127 -14.24 13.37 -15.63
N THR A 128 -14.18 14.67 -15.94
CA THR A 128 -14.22 15.19 -17.32
C THR A 128 -12.95 14.81 -18.09
N GLU A 129 -11.79 14.87 -17.45
CA GLU A 129 -10.54 14.42 -18.07
C GLU A 129 -10.54 12.91 -18.30
N LEU A 130 -11.09 12.10 -17.38
CA LEU A 130 -11.22 10.65 -17.54
C LEU A 130 -12.10 10.30 -18.76
N GLN A 131 -13.23 11.01 -18.92
CA GLN A 131 -14.10 10.88 -20.08
C GLN A 131 -13.38 11.23 -21.40
N VAL A 132 -12.66 12.36 -21.43
CA VAL A 132 -11.82 12.76 -22.57
C VAL A 132 -10.76 11.69 -22.86
N THR A 133 -10.12 11.14 -21.83
CA THR A 133 -9.08 10.10 -21.96
C THR A 133 -9.63 8.83 -22.62
N ASN A 134 -10.83 8.39 -22.24
CA ASN A 134 -11.51 7.23 -22.82
C ASN A 134 -11.83 7.45 -24.31
N LEU A 135 -12.34 8.62 -24.68
CA LEU A 135 -12.64 8.95 -26.07
C LEU A 135 -11.37 9.01 -26.93
N ILE A 136 -10.24 9.49 -26.37
CA ILE A 136 -8.94 9.48 -27.05
C ILE A 136 -8.45 8.05 -27.30
N LYS A 137 -8.61 7.14 -26.32
CA LYS A 137 -8.23 5.72 -26.46
C LYS A 137 -9.02 5.03 -27.56
N GLN A 138 -10.30 5.36 -27.69
CA GLN A 138 -11.18 4.87 -28.77
C GLN A 138 -10.81 5.44 -30.16
N GLY A 139 -9.89 6.40 -30.22
CA GLY A 139 -9.37 6.94 -31.48
C GLY A 139 -10.03 8.23 -31.96
N ASN A 140 -10.93 8.82 -31.16
CA ASN A 140 -11.59 10.07 -31.51
C ASN A 140 -10.60 11.25 -31.56
N THR A 141 -10.81 12.14 -32.52
CA THR A 141 -10.06 13.39 -32.70
C THR A 141 -10.54 14.49 -31.73
N THR A 142 -9.79 15.59 -31.56
CA THR A 142 -10.24 16.72 -30.70
C THR A 142 -11.62 17.21 -31.13
N LYS A 143 -11.87 17.26 -32.45
CA LYS A 143 -13.13 17.76 -33.03
C LYS A 143 -14.30 16.82 -32.73
N GLU A 144 -14.11 15.53 -32.92
CA GLU A 144 -15.14 14.51 -32.60
C GLU A 144 -15.45 14.47 -31.10
N ILE A 145 -14.42 14.58 -30.24
CA ILE A 145 -14.61 14.64 -28.79
C ILE A 145 -15.40 15.90 -28.40
N ALA A 146 -15.10 17.03 -29.04
CA ALA A 146 -15.78 18.28 -28.82
C ALA A 146 -17.27 18.19 -29.19
N GLU A 147 -17.60 17.57 -30.33
CA GLU A 147 -18.99 17.29 -30.72
C GLU A 147 -19.67 16.33 -29.74
N ILE A 148 -19.04 15.20 -29.38
CA ILE A 148 -19.60 14.20 -28.45
C ILE A 148 -19.92 14.81 -27.08
N MET A 149 -19.06 15.72 -26.60
CA MET A 149 -19.21 16.33 -25.29
C MET A 149 -19.98 17.66 -25.31
N ASN A 150 -20.41 18.15 -26.49
CA ASN A 150 -20.99 19.48 -26.67
C ASN A 150 -20.13 20.61 -26.08
N LEU A 151 -18.82 20.56 -26.34
CA LEU A 151 -17.84 21.55 -25.88
C LEU A 151 -17.07 22.14 -27.05
N ALA A 152 -16.47 23.32 -26.86
CA ALA A 152 -15.55 23.87 -27.85
C ALA A 152 -14.28 22.99 -27.97
N SER A 153 -13.72 22.89 -29.18
CA SER A 153 -12.46 22.15 -29.40
C SER A 153 -11.32 22.67 -28.54
N SER A 154 -11.28 23.99 -28.28
CA SER A 154 -10.31 24.62 -27.36
C SER A 154 -10.41 24.07 -25.93
N THR A 155 -11.62 23.77 -25.46
CA THR A 155 -11.86 23.17 -24.14
C THR A 155 -11.32 21.74 -24.08
N ILE A 156 -11.48 20.97 -25.16
CA ILE A 156 -10.92 19.61 -25.25
C ILE A 156 -9.39 19.66 -25.28
N ASP A 157 -8.79 20.62 -26.01
CA ASP A 157 -7.33 20.81 -26.01
C ASP A 157 -6.80 21.22 -24.63
N PHE A 158 -7.56 22.03 -23.88
CA PHE A 158 -7.24 22.35 -22.48
C PHE A 158 -7.24 21.08 -21.60
N HIS A 159 -8.28 20.24 -21.68
CA HIS A 159 -8.32 18.97 -20.97
C HIS A 159 -7.18 18.03 -21.39
N ARG A 160 -6.87 17.93 -22.69
CA ARG A 160 -5.73 17.13 -23.21
C ARG A 160 -4.39 17.60 -22.63
N ASN A 161 -4.19 18.92 -22.50
CA ASN A 161 -2.98 19.47 -21.89
C ASN A 161 -2.88 19.16 -20.39
N ASN A 162 -4.01 19.24 -19.66
CA ASN A 162 -4.03 18.88 -18.26
C ASN A 162 -3.78 17.38 -18.06
N ILE A 163 -4.35 16.52 -18.90
CA ILE A 163 -4.07 15.09 -18.92
C ILE A 163 -2.57 14.85 -19.09
N ARG A 164 -1.92 15.47 -20.11
CA ARG A 164 -0.46 15.36 -20.33
C ARG A 164 0.36 15.80 -19.11
N LYS A 165 -0.06 16.88 -18.43
CA LYS A 165 0.59 17.38 -17.20
C LYS A 165 0.46 16.35 -16.07
N LYS A 166 -0.73 15.80 -15.88
CA LYS A 166 -1.07 14.89 -14.78
C LYS A 166 -0.43 13.51 -14.93
N ILE A 167 -0.25 13.03 -16.16
CA ILE A 167 0.43 11.74 -16.46
C ILE A 167 1.94 11.90 -16.75
N GLY A 168 2.52 13.09 -16.58
CA GLY A 168 3.97 13.29 -16.64
C GLY A 168 4.60 13.22 -18.04
N ILE A 169 3.80 13.44 -19.09
CA ILE A 169 4.27 13.53 -20.49
C ILE A 169 4.18 14.93 -21.09
N LYS A 170 3.86 15.93 -20.26
CA LYS A 170 3.95 17.34 -20.66
C LYS A 170 5.36 17.62 -21.18
N ASN A 171 5.44 18.31 -22.32
CA ASN A 171 6.68 18.67 -23.03
C ASN A 171 7.52 17.51 -23.61
N LYS A 172 7.03 16.26 -23.54
CA LYS A 172 7.66 15.13 -24.22
C LYS A 172 7.05 14.96 -25.62
N ARG A 173 7.85 14.60 -26.64
CA ARG A 173 7.38 14.25 -28.00
C ARG A 173 6.74 12.86 -28.04
N ILE A 174 5.74 12.64 -27.19
CA ILE A 174 5.02 11.37 -27.05
C ILE A 174 3.57 11.60 -27.48
N ASN A 175 3.05 10.72 -28.35
CA ASN A 175 1.66 10.73 -28.76
C ASN A 175 0.75 10.32 -27.57
N LEU A 176 -0.24 11.15 -27.25
CA LEU A 176 -1.12 10.92 -26.10
C LEU A 176 -1.94 9.64 -26.26
N LYS A 177 -2.48 9.34 -27.44
CA LYS A 177 -3.24 8.11 -27.70
C LYS A 177 -2.36 6.88 -27.48
N THR A 178 -1.20 6.83 -28.13
CA THR A 178 -0.28 5.68 -28.02
C THR A 178 0.17 5.46 -26.58
N TYR A 179 0.49 6.53 -25.84
CA TYR A 179 0.88 6.44 -24.43
C TYR A 179 -0.26 5.89 -23.55
N LEU A 180 -1.47 6.40 -23.76
CA LEU A 180 -2.65 5.95 -23.03
C LEU A 180 -3.04 4.51 -23.34
N SER A 181 -2.70 3.98 -24.52
CA SER A 181 -2.94 2.59 -24.93
C SER A 181 -1.84 1.62 -24.53
N SER A 182 -0.61 2.09 -24.26
CA SER A 182 0.53 1.23 -23.87
C SER A 182 0.80 1.17 -22.38
N HIS A 183 0.19 2.05 -21.59
CA HIS A 183 0.36 2.16 -20.14
C HIS A 183 -1.00 2.06 -19.40
N SER A 184 -1.90 1.24 -19.94
CA SER A 184 -3.27 1.03 -19.47
C SER A 184 -3.52 -0.39 -19.05
#